data_AF-A0AAD9CGB4-F1
#
_entry.id   AF-A0AAD9CGB4-F1
#
_cell.length_a   1.000
_cell.length_b   1.000
_cell.length_c   1.000
_cell.angle_alpha   90.00
_cell.angle_beta   90.00
_cell.angle_gamma   90.00
#
_symmetry.space_group_name_H-M   'P 1'
#
loop_
_entity.id
_entity.type
_entity.pdbx_description
1 polymer ?
#
loop_
_entity_poly.entity_id
_entity_poly.type
_entity_poly.pdbx_seq_one_letter_code
_entity_poly.pdbx_strand_id
1 'polypeptide(L)' 'MEASNKRRVPVYILLDEKNLDSFTDMCTALDIQSSHMSNMRIRTTCGDTYCTKSGKKFSGQVLEKFLIIDCEEVIAGSYR' A
#
# COMPACT_ATOMS: atom_id res chain seq x y z
N MET A 1 -10.68 -4.21 -11.24
CA MET A 1 -9.37 -4.89 -11.35
C MET A 1 -9.08 -5.33 -12.78
N GLU A 2 -8.74 -4.38 -13.64
CA GLU A 2 -8.50 -4.68 -15.05
C GLU A 2 -7.06 -5.20 -15.26
N ALA A 3 -6.05 -4.52 -14.72
CA ALA A 3 -4.64 -4.93 -14.84
C ALA A 3 -4.36 -6.32 -14.23
N SER A 4 -4.75 -6.54 -12.96
CA SER A 4 -4.45 -7.79 -12.24
C SER A 4 -5.27 -8.99 -12.70
N ASN A 5 -6.60 -8.85 -12.87
CA ASN A 5 -7.47 -9.99 -13.17
C ASN A 5 -7.63 -10.24 -14.67
N LYS A 6 -7.81 -9.20 -15.49
CA LYS A 6 -8.04 -9.36 -16.93
C LYS A 6 -6.71 -9.51 -17.69
N ARG A 7 -5.74 -8.63 -17.43
CA ARG A 7 -4.44 -8.64 -18.10
C ARG A 7 -3.38 -9.49 -17.40
N ARG A 8 -3.69 -10.04 -16.22
CA ARG A 8 -2.77 -10.90 -15.45
C ARG A 8 -1.42 -10.22 -15.12
N VAL A 9 -1.42 -8.89 -14.98
CA VAL A 9 -0.25 -8.13 -14.52
C VAL A 9 -0.04 -8.37 -13.02
N PRO A 10 1.13 -8.86 -12.56
CA PRO A 10 1.41 -9.01 -11.14
C PRO A 10 1.50 -7.65 -10.46
N VAL A 11 0.67 -7.40 -9.45
CA VAL A 11 0.65 -6.12 -8.75
C VAL A 11 1.16 -6.27 -7.33
N TYR A 12 2.09 -5.40 -6.93
CA TYR A 12 2.62 -5.32 -5.57
C TYR A 12 2.28 -3.96 -4.98
N ILE A 13 1.69 -3.96 -3.79
CA ILE A 13 1.32 -2.75 -3.06
C ILE A 13 2.04 -2.77 -1.71
N LEU A 14 2.85 -1.74 -1.46
CA LEU A 14 3.40 -1.42 -0.15
C LEU A 14 2.62 -0.24 0.40
N LEU A 15 1.93 -0.46 1.51
CA LEU A 15 1.05 0.52 2.14
C LEU A 15 1.63 0.92 3.50
N ASP A 16 1.61 2.21 3.81
CA ASP A 16 1.87 2.66 5.18
C ASP A 16 0.85 2.04 6.14
N GLU A 17 1.33 1.48 7.25
CA GLU A 17 0.50 0.75 8.21
C GLU A 17 -0.70 1.57 8.71
N LYS A 18 -0.54 2.90 8.86
CA LYS A 18 -1.63 3.78 9.32
C LYS A 18 -2.77 3.92 8.30
N ASN A 19 -2.55 3.55 7.05
CA ASN A 19 -3.54 3.61 5.98
C ASN A 19 -4.24 2.26 5.73
N LEU A 20 -3.86 1.19 6.45
CA LEU A 20 -4.41 -0.16 6.26
C LEU A 20 -5.92 -0.22 6.51
N ASP A 21 -6.38 0.43 7.58
CA ASP A 21 -7.80 0.40 7.96
C ASP A 21 -8.66 1.02 6.85
N SER A 22 -8.31 2.22 6.38
CA SER A 22 -9.01 2.88 5.28
C SER A 22 -8.98 2.08 3.97
N PHE A 23 -7.86 1.40 3.68
CA PHE A 23 -7.77 0.51 2.53
C PHE A 23 -8.69 -0.72 2.66
N THR A 24 -8.77 -1.30 3.86
CA THR A 24 -9.60 -2.47 4.15
C THR A 24 -11.08 -2.12 4.14
N ASP A 25 -11.45 -0.95 4.67
CA ASP A 25 -12.82 -0.42 4.60
C ASP A 25 -13.25 -0.24 3.15
N MET A 26 -12.38 0.34 2.30
CA MET A 26 -12.63 0.47 0.86
C MET A 26 -12.79 -0.89 0.18
N CYS A 27 -11.93 -1.86 0.49
CA CYS A 27 -12.06 -3.22 -0.05
C CYS A 27 -13.41 -3.85 0.34
N THR A 28 -13.82 -3.67 1.59
CA THR A 28 -15.09 -4.21 2.10
C THR A 28 -16.28 -3.53 1.45
N ALA A 29 -16.28 -2.21 1.34
CA ALA A 29 -17.34 -1.42 0.72
C ALA A 29 -17.55 -1.76 -0.76
N LEU A 30 -16.49 -2.20 -1.45
CA LEU A 30 -16.52 -2.60 -2.85
C LEU A 30 -16.61 -4.13 -3.06
N ASP A 31 -16.88 -4.89 -2.00
CA ASP A 31 -16.97 -6.36 -2.02
C ASP A 31 -15.74 -7.04 -2.67
N ILE A 32 -14.55 -6.52 -2.35
CA ILE A 32 -13.29 -7.06 -2.84
C ILE A 32 -12.91 -8.30 -2.01
N GLN A 33 -13.24 -9.46 -2.56
CA GLN A 33 -12.84 -10.77 -2.05
C GLN A 33 -11.39 -11.16 -2.40
N SER A 34 -10.85 -12.16 -1.68
CA SER A 34 -9.51 -12.72 -1.91
C SER A 34 -9.30 -13.29 -3.32
N SER A 35 -10.36 -13.82 -3.94
CA SER A 35 -10.35 -14.29 -5.34
C SER A 35 -9.97 -13.19 -6.32
N HIS A 36 -10.35 -11.95 -6.04
CA HIS A 36 -10.00 -10.79 -6.84
C HIS A 36 -8.51 -10.41 -6.69
N MET A 37 -7.86 -10.80 -5.60
CA MET A 37 -6.47 -10.47 -5.30
C MET A 37 -5.49 -11.59 -5.67
N SER A 38 -5.91 -12.61 -6.43
CA SER A 38 -5.08 -13.77 -6.77
C SER A 38 -3.74 -13.43 -7.46
N ASN A 39 -3.69 -12.30 -8.17
CA ASN A 39 -2.47 -11.78 -8.82
C ASN A 39 -1.97 -10.47 -8.20
N MET A 40 -2.34 -10.22 -6.93
CA MET A 40 -1.93 -9.05 -6.17
C MET A 40 -1.28 -9.47 -4.85
N ARG A 41 -0.28 -8.72 -4.41
CA ARG A 41 0.32 -8.87 -3.08
C ARG A 41 0.34 -7.52 -2.40
N ILE A 42 -0.35 -7.44 -1.27
CA ILE A 42 -0.50 -6.23 -0.49
C ILE A 42 0.22 -6.47 0.83
N ARG A 43 1.16 -5.60 1.17
CA ARG A 43 1.86 -5.64 2.46
C ARG A 43 1.88 -4.25 3.07
N THR A 44 1.89 -4.21 4.38
CA THR A 44 2.11 -2.98 5.12
C THR A 44 3.59 -2.80 5.45
N THR A 45 3.98 -1.54 5.61
CA THR A 45 5.28 -1.10 6.09
C THR A 45 5.10 0.09 7.02
N CYS A 46 6.07 0.35 7.88
CA CYS A 46 6.12 1.52 8.72
C CYS A 46 7.54 2.07 8.73
N GLY A 47 7.67 3.35 9.07
CA GLY A 47 8.98 3.98 9.25
C GLY A 47 9.67 3.52 10.52
N ASP A 48 10.87 4.05 10.75
CA ASP A 48 11.67 3.70 11.93
C ASP A 48 10.94 3.91 13.25
N THR A 49 11.33 3.16 14.27
CA THR A 49 10.80 3.35 15.62
C THR A 49 11.54 4.48 16.34
N TYR A 50 10.77 5.45 16.85
CA TYR A 50 11.25 6.59 17.59
C TYR A 50 10.74 6.58 19.03
N CYS A 51 11.46 7.27 19.93
CA CYS A 51 11.06 7.48 21.32
C CYS A 51 10.76 8.96 21.57
N THR A 52 9.59 9.27 22.12
CA THR A 52 9.24 10.63 22.53
C THR A 52 10.01 11.02 23.80
N LYS A 53 10.01 12.33 24.13
CA LYS A 53 10.56 12.83 25.41
C LYS A 53 9.88 12.24 26.65
N SER A 54 8.65 11.74 26.52
CA SER A 54 7.92 11.04 27.58
C SER A 54 8.19 9.52 27.63
N GLY A 55 9.12 9.02 26.81
CA GLY A 55 9.48 7.61 26.75
C GLY A 55 8.52 6.73 25.92
N LYS A 56 7.50 7.33 25.28
CA LYS A 56 6.58 6.57 24.42
C LYS A 56 7.26 6.21 23.11
N LYS A 57 7.09 4.96 22.66
CA LYS A 57 7.57 4.50 21.35
C LYS A 57 6.50 4.67 20.29
N PHE A 58 6.90 5.04 19.08
CA PHE A 58 6.03 5.09 17.91
C PHE A 58 6.82 4.80 16.63
N SER A 59 6.16 4.24 15.62
CA SER A 59 6.74 4.08 14.29
C SER A 59 6.49 5.32 13.45
N GLY A 60 7.52 5.73 12.69
CA GLY A 60 7.42 6.77 11.68
C GLY A 60 6.40 6.43 10.60
N GLN A 61 5.91 7.44 9.89
CA GLN A 61 5.03 7.24 8.76
C GLN A 61 5.85 7.13 7.47
N VAL A 62 5.47 6.23 6.57
CA VAL A 62 6.02 6.19 5.21
C VAL A 62 5.29 7.22 4.35
N LEU A 63 6.02 8.24 3.90
CA LEU A 63 5.46 9.38 3.15
C LEU A 63 5.77 9.29 1.65
N GLU A 64 6.69 8.40 1.28
CA GLU A 64 7.07 8.12 -0.09
C GLU A 64 5.90 7.53 -0.86
N LYS A 65 5.56 8.15 -1.97
CA LYS A 65 4.54 7.69 -2.91
C LYS A 65 5.15 7.57 -4.28
N PHE A 66 5.21 6.35 -4.78
CA PHE A 66 5.68 6.08 -6.13
C PHE A 66 5.00 4.85 -6.73
N LEU A 67 5.01 4.78 -8.04
CA LEU A 67 4.56 3.65 -8.85
C LEU A 67 5.69 3.29 -9.81
N ILE A 68 6.07 2.01 -9.82
CA ILE A 68 7.04 1.45 -10.77
C ILE A 68 6.26 0.59 -11.76
N ILE A 69 6.44 0.84 -13.05
CA ILE A 69 5.72 0.16 -14.14
C ILE A 69 6.75 -0.55 -15.01
N ASP A 70 6.57 -1.86 -15.17
CA ASP A 70 7.39 -2.75 -16.01
C ASP A 70 8.91 -2.66 -15.80
N CYS A 71 9.34 -2.12 -14.65
CA CYS A 71 10.73 -1.75 -14.35
C CYS A 71 11.37 -0.76 -15.33
N GLU A 72 10.56 -0.06 -16.12
CA GLU A 72 11.00 0.91 -17.13
C GLU A 72 10.66 2.35 -16.71
N GLU A 73 9.50 2.53 -16.08
CA GLU A 73 8.99 3.85 -15.71
C GLU A 73 8.73 3.97 -14.21
N VAL A 74 8.98 5.16 -13.68
CA VAL A 74 8.68 5.51 -12.29
C VAL A 74 7.89 6.82 -12.24
N ILE A 75 6.74 6.77 -11.58
CA ILE A 75 5.96 7.96 -11.25
C ILE A 75 6.11 8.17 -9.74
N ALA A 76 6.77 9.24 -9.32
CA ALA A 76 6.92 9.60 -7.91
C ALA A 76 6.45 11.03 -7.69
N GLY A 77 5.81 11.30 -6.55
CA GLY A 77 5.39 12.65 -6.23
C GLY A 77 4.32 12.73 -5.17
N SER A 78 3.82 13.95 -4.97
CA SER A 78 2.92 14.26 -3.87
C SER A 78 1.44 14.15 -4.21
N TYR A 79 1.06 13.52 -5.34
CA TYR A 79 -0.30 13.49 -5.92
C TYR A 79 -1.37 13.68 -4.83
N ARG A 80 -2.09 14.80 -4.96
CA ARG A 80 -3.12 15.29 -4.04
C ARG A 80 -4.49 15.01 -4.61
#